data_AF-A0A4Y2A9M8-F1
#
_entry.id   AF-A0A4Y2A9M8-F1
#
_cell.length_a   1.000
_cell.length_b   1.000
_cell.length_c   1.000
_cell.angle_alpha   90.00
_cell.angle_beta   90.00
_cell.angle_gamma   90.00
#
_symmetry.space_group_name_H-M   'P 1'
#
loop_
_entity.id
_entity.type
_entity.pdbx_description
1 polymer ?
#
loop_
_entity_poly.entity_id
_entity_poly.type
_entity_poly.pdbx_seq_one_letter_code
_entity_poly.pdbx_strand_id
1 'polypeptide(L)'
;MTRPGAIKTHLPYHLTPRSEEAKYIYVTRNPKDCCVSYYHHMKSIPGHGFNGTFDQFFELFISGRIDYGDYFDHLLAWYKHRKDPNVLFMTYEEMKENPETAVLKMASFLDEEKFAKPLKDYPEKLSNVLKSSVVEVLVVAPILWNIYIKAILNLNNDQHYIQAFADDLALGTAGGTRRELESNTNCRLHLIYDKLQELKLELSVDKCQGIAIRSYQNSNHQRTGQSVFNWSPCFKLNGKSIRIRNALKYLGINIDNSLPMAFQIFLVLLLLLNALRTFDAAVAEIDSDPAVRWENFKKTYQKIYDAEEEEMRRKNFEENYRKISEHNQRYEQGMQSFHLGFNVFADMVQRNPETCLNDSTNLAGDAIIALRINK
;
A
#
# COMPACT_ATOMS: atom_id res chain seq x y z
N MET A 1 24.55 -17.77 10.89
CA MET A 1 24.80 -16.58 11.75
C MET A 1 23.49 -16.16 12.38
N THR A 2 23.37 -16.30 13.70
CA THR A 2 22.20 -15.93 14.51
C THR A 2 22.01 -14.41 14.49
N ARG A 3 21.18 -13.91 13.57
CA ARG A 3 20.66 -12.54 13.66
C ARG A 3 19.56 -12.53 14.74
N PRO A 4 19.58 -11.63 15.73
CA PRO A 4 18.37 -11.36 16.50
C PRO A 4 17.34 -10.74 15.54
N GLY A 5 16.45 -11.58 15.02
CA GLY A 5 15.36 -11.14 14.15
C GLY A 5 14.34 -10.36 14.95
N ALA A 6 13.82 -9.26 14.41
CA ALA A 6 12.66 -8.59 14.98
C ALA A 6 11.43 -9.51 14.82
N ILE A 7 10.79 -9.85 15.94
CA ILE A 7 9.55 -10.63 15.95
C ILE A 7 8.41 -9.71 16.33
N LYS A 8 7.36 -9.71 15.51
CA LYS A 8 6.10 -9.03 15.81
C LYS A 8 5.10 -10.05 16.36
N THR A 9 4.44 -9.73 17.46
CA THR A 9 3.34 -10.54 18.00
C THR A 9 2.23 -9.65 18.56
N HIS A 10 1.01 -10.18 18.53
CA HIS A 10 -0.17 -9.61 19.19
C HIS A 10 -0.58 -10.44 20.42
N LEU A 11 0.24 -11.41 20.84
CA LEU A 11 -0.07 -12.26 21.98
C LEU A 11 -0.08 -11.46 23.30
N PRO A 12 -1.00 -11.79 24.23
CA PRO A 12 -0.98 -11.21 25.57
C PRO A 12 0.29 -11.60 26.32
N TYR A 13 0.62 -10.82 27.36
CA TYR A 13 1.86 -10.97 28.12
C TYR A 13 2.12 -12.39 28.64
N HIS A 14 1.08 -13.13 29.00
CA HIS A 14 1.17 -14.49 29.54
C HIS A 14 1.35 -15.59 28.49
N LEU A 15 1.08 -15.30 27.21
CA LEU A 15 1.29 -16.23 26.09
C LEU A 15 2.53 -15.88 25.25
N THR A 16 3.14 -14.73 25.49
CA THR A 16 4.33 -14.29 24.77
C THR A 16 5.55 -15.07 25.24
N PRO A 17 6.31 -15.74 24.35
CA PRO A 17 7.56 -16.39 24.72
C PRO A 17 8.55 -15.38 25.31
N ARG A 18 9.06 -15.66 26.52
CA ARG A 18 9.96 -14.75 27.23
C ARG A 18 11.39 -15.24 27.29
N SER A 19 12.31 -14.29 27.13
CA SER A 19 13.74 -14.45 27.37
C SER A 19 14.26 -13.18 28.05
N GLU A 20 15.15 -13.34 29.02
CA GLU A 20 15.83 -12.21 29.67
C GLU A 20 16.79 -11.49 28.72
N GLU A 21 17.28 -12.20 27.69
CA GLU A 21 18.17 -11.68 26.65
C GLU A 21 17.41 -10.90 25.57
N ALA A 22 16.09 -11.07 25.49
CA ALA A 22 15.24 -10.39 24.52
C ALA A 22 14.76 -9.04 25.05
N LYS A 23 14.60 -8.09 24.12
CA LYS A 23 14.04 -6.76 24.37
C LYS A 23 12.64 -6.67 23.81
N TYR A 24 11.71 -6.19 24.62
CA TYR A 24 10.29 -6.09 24.28
C TYR A 24 9.89 -4.63 24.12
N ILE A 25 9.35 -4.27 22.96
CA ILE A 25 8.77 -2.94 22.74
C ILE A 25 7.26 -3.11 22.68
N TYR A 26 6.57 -2.63 23.72
CA TYR A 26 5.11 -2.64 23.80
C TYR A 26 4.56 -1.27 23.42
N VAL A 27 3.71 -1.26 22.39
CA VAL A 27 3.04 -0.05 21.91
C VAL A 27 1.56 -0.15 22.23
N THR A 28 1.04 0.82 22.98
CA THR A 28 -0.39 1.01 23.18
C THR A 28 -0.92 2.19 22.37
N ARG A 29 -2.23 2.28 22.20
CA ARG A 29 -2.93 3.36 21.50
C ARG A 29 -4.23 3.64 22.21
N ASN A 30 -4.77 4.84 22.14
CA ASN A 30 -6.12 5.13 22.64
C ASN A 30 -7.12 4.02 22.23
N PRO A 31 -7.84 3.39 23.17
CA PRO A 31 -8.71 2.24 22.87
C PRO A 31 -9.82 2.58 21.88
N LYS A 32 -10.30 3.84 21.86
CA LYS A 32 -11.33 4.28 20.90
C LYS A 32 -10.80 4.24 19.48
N ASP A 33 -9.59 4.78 19.29
CA ASP A 33 -8.93 4.80 17.98
C ASP A 33 -8.47 3.39 17.56
N CYS A 34 -8.05 2.56 18.53
CA CYS A 34 -7.71 1.16 18.30
C CYS A 34 -8.93 0.36 17.82
N CYS A 35 -10.09 0.52 18.47
CA CYS A 35 -11.33 -0.15 18.09
C CYS A 35 -11.74 0.17 16.65
N VAL A 36 -11.71 1.45 16.25
CA VAL A 36 -12.02 1.86 14.87
C VAL A 36 -11.02 1.25 13.88
N SER A 37 -9.73 1.31 14.17
CA SER A 37 -8.69 0.73 13.32
C SER A 37 -8.85 -0.79 13.17
N TYR A 38 -9.19 -1.50 14.25
CA TYR A 38 -9.35 -2.94 14.26
C TYR A 38 -10.59 -3.37 13.47
N TYR A 39 -11.71 -2.65 13.61
CA TYR A 39 -12.89 -2.87 12.77
C TYR A 39 -12.56 -2.85 11.28
N HIS A 40 -11.86 -1.81 10.80
CA HIS A 40 -11.48 -1.71 9.39
C HIS A 40 -10.46 -2.77 8.97
N HIS A 41 -9.52 -3.13 9.86
CA HIS A 41 -8.59 -4.22 9.60
C HIS A 41 -9.34 -5.55 9.38
N MET A 42 -10.28 -5.89 10.27
CA MET A 42 -11.08 -7.12 10.17
C MET A 42 -11.99 -7.16 8.94
N LYS A 43 -12.48 -6.02 8.45
CA LYS A 43 -13.20 -5.96 7.17
C LYS A 43 -12.32 -6.27 5.96
N SER A 44 -11.02 -6.00 6.07
CA SER A 44 -10.09 -6.00 4.94
C SER A 44 -9.29 -7.31 4.81
N ILE A 45 -9.36 -8.23 5.79
CA ILE A 45 -8.66 -9.52 5.72
C ILE A 45 -9.39 -10.48 4.76
N PRO A 46 -8.75 -10.92 3.67
CA PRO A 46 -9.31 -11.93 2.79
C PRO A 46 -9.54 -13.25 3.55
N GLY A 47 -10.76 -13.81 3.47
CA GLY A 47 -11.11 -15.09 4.11
C GLY A 47 -11.57 -15.00 5.57
N HIS A 48 -11.41 -13.86 6.25
CA HIS A 48 -11.92 -13.59 7.62
C HIS A 48 -12.82 -12.35 7.72
N GLY A 49 -13.07 -11.68 6.59
CA GLY A 49 -13.80 -10.41 6.49
C GLY A 49 -15.01 -10.30 7.40
N PHE A 50 -14.87 -9.55 8.49
CA PHE A 50 -15.98 -9.27 9.40
C PHE A 50 -17.07 -8.49 8.65
N ASN A 51 -18.25 -9.10 8.45
CA ASN A 51 -19.33 -8.50 7.65
C ASN A 51 -20.34 -7.69 8.47
N GLY A 52 -20.09 -7.49 9.77
CA GLY A 52 -20.99 -6.73 10.65
C GLY A 52 -20.85 -5.20 10.55
N THR A 53 -21.71 -4.51 11.30
CA THR A 53 -21.64 -3.05 11.50
C THR A 53 -20.57 -2.68 12.53
N PHE A 54 -20.23 -1.39 12.61
CA PHE A 54 -19.31 -0.90 13.65
C PHE A 54 -19.87 -1.14 15.05
N ASP A 55 -21.17 -0.91 15.28
CA ASP A 55 -21.78 -1.13 16.61
C ASP A 55 -21.66 -2.59 17.05
N GLN A 56 -21.89 -3.53 16.14
CA GLN A 56 -21.71 -4.96 16.41
C GLN A 56 -20.24 -5.28 16.75
N PHE A 57 -19.29 -4.67 16.02
CA PHE A 57 -17.88 -4.84 16.32
C PHE A 57 -17.49 -4.23 17.67
N PHE A 58 -18.03 -3.06 18.00
CA PHE A 58 -17.78 -2.38 19.26
C PHE A 58 -18.21 -3.24 20.45
N GLU A 59 -19.38 -3.88 20.35
CA GLU A 59 -19.85 -4.85 21.36
C GLU A 59 -18.90 -6.05 21.49
N LEU A 60 -18.35 -6.56 20.38
CA LEU A 60 -17.33 -7.62 20.43
C LEU A 60 -16.03 -7.14 21.07
N PHE A 61 -15.58 -5.93 20.73
CA PHE A 61 -14.37 -5.32 21.25
C PHE A 61 -14.45 -5.08 22.76
N ILE A 62 -15.53 -4.48 23.24
CA ILE A 62 -15.71 -4.16 24.67
C ILE A 62 -15.98 -5.41 25.52
N SER A 63 -16.48 -6.49 24.91
CA SER A 63 -16.68 -7.78 25.58
C SER A 63 -15.45 -8.71 25.48
N GLY A 64 -14.36 -8.26 24.85
CA GLY A 64 -13.14 -9.06 24.65
C GLY A 64 -13.32 -10.28 23.76
N ARG A 65 -14.41 -10.37 22.98
CA ARG A 65 -14.71 -11.47 22.04
C ARG A 65 -14.14 -11.20 20.65
N ILE A 66 -12.89 -10.76 20.63
CA ILE A 66 -12.08 -10.45 19.45
C ILE A 66 -10.79 -11.26 19.53
N ASP A 67 -10.02 -11.33 18.44
CA ASP A 67 -8.72 -12.00 18.50
C ASP A 67 -7.83 -11.32 19.54
N TYR A 68 -7.02 -12.13 20.20
CA TYR A 68 -6.12 -11.70 21.28
C TYR A 68 -6.81 -11.20 22.56
N GLY A 69 -8.14 -11.24 22.63
CA GLY A 69 -8.93 -11.08 23.85
C GLY A 69 -9.27 -9.64 24.22
N ASP A 70 -9.59 -9.41 25.50
CA ASP A 70 -9.94 -8.09 26.02
C ASP A 70 -8.76 -7.12 25.95
N TYR A 71 -9.03 -5.93 25.41
CA TYR A 71 -8.03 -4.90 25.19
C TYR A 71 -7.40 -4.42 26.52
N PHE A 72 -8.22 -4.23 27.57
CA PHE A 72 -7.74 -3.72 28.84
C PHE A 72 -6.95 -4.77 29.60
N ASP A 73 -7.39 -6.03 29.59
CA ASP A 73 -6.62 -7.13 30.16
C ASP A 73 -5.26 -7.27 29.48
N HIS A 74 -5.24 -7.18 28.15
CA HIS A 74 -4.00 -7.19 27.37
C HIS A 74 -3.07 -6.03 27.77
N LEU A 75 -3.60 -4.80 27.80
CA LEU A 75 -2.86 -3.60 28.18
C LEU A 75 -2.34 -3.66 29.62
N LEU A 76 -3.20 -3.98 30.58
CA LEU A 76 -2.87 -3.99 32.01
C LEU A 76 -1.83 -5.07 32.32
N ALA A 77 -1.89 -6.22 31.64
CA ALA A 77 -0.88 -7.25 31.79
C ALA A 77 0.52 -6.74 31.42
N TRP A 78 0.66 -6.08 30.27
CA TRP A 78 1.94 -5.48 29.86
C TRP A 78 2.33 -4.25 30.69
N TYR A 79 1.36 -3.43 31.11
CA TYR A 79 1.61 -2.20 31.86
C TYR A 79 2.25 -2.45 33.24
N LYS A 80 1.97 -3.61 33.85
CA LYS A 80 2.63 -4.04 35.10
C LYS A 80 4.15 -4.14 34.95
N HIS A 81 4.63 -4.48 33.76
CA HIS A 81 6.03 -4.73 33.44
C HIS A 81 6.72 -3.55 32.75
N ARG A 82 6.06 -2.40 32.62
CA ARG A 82 6.60 -1.22 31.93
C ARG A 82 7.90 -0.65 32.52
N LYS A 83 8.26 -1.07 33.73
CA LYS A 83 9.48 -0.65 34.44
C LYS A 83 10.58 -1.72 34.38
N ASP A 84 10.31 -2.87 33.78
CA ASP A 84 11.28 -3.94 33.64
C ASP A 84 12.38 -3.47 32.66
N PRO A 85 13.67 -3.79 32.93
CA PRO A 85 14.79 -3.24 32.17
C PRO A 85 14.80 -3.67 30.69
N ASN A 86 14.14 -4.77 30.37
CA ASN A 86 14.02 -5.31 29.01
C ASN A 86 12.65 -5.03 28.37
N VAL A 87 11.84 -4.12 28.94
CA VAL A 87 10.55 -3.70 28.39
C VAL A 87 10.52 -2.20 28.16
N LEU A 88 10.34 -1.79 26.90
CA LEU A 88 10.04 -0.42 26.52
C LEU A 88 8.56 -0.26 26.28
N PHE A 89 7.90 0.55 27.10
CA PHE A 89 6.49 0.89 26.95
C PHE A 89 6.36 2.27 26.26
N MET A 90 5.57 2.33 25.19
CA MET A 90 5.29 3.57 24.47
C MET A 90 3.84 3.66 24.02
N THR A 91 3.39 4.88 23.72
CA THR A 91 2.07 5.12 23.11
C THR A 91 2.21 5.49 21.64
N TYR A 92 1.23 5.12 20.83
CA TYR A 92 1.14 5.51 19.42
C TYR A 92 1.07 7.02 19.25
N GLU A 93 0.40 7.69 20.17
CA GLU A 93 0.23 9.13 20.20
C GLU A 93 1.58 9.84 20.38
N GLU A 94 2.42 9.39 21.33
CA GLU A 94 3.78 9.91 21.51
C GLU A 94 4.64 9.69 20.25
N MET A 95 4.54 8.52 19.62
CA MET A 95 5.27 8.23 18.38
C MET A 95 4.84 9.13 17.22
N LYS A 96 3.54 9.45 17.16
CA LYS A 96 2.98 10.30 16.10
C LYS A 96 3.31 11.77 16.32
N GLU A 97 3.27 12.23 17.56
CA GLU A 97 3.55 13.63 17.92
C GLU A 97 5.02 13.99 17.69
N ASN A 98 5.94 13.12 18.14
CA ASN A 98 7.38 13.36 18.05
C ASN A 98 8.12 12.09 17.56
N PRO A 99 8.03 11.78 16.25
CA PRO A 99 8.58 10.54 15.69
C PRO A 99 10.10 10.44 15.85
N GLU A 100 10.80 11.57 15.79
CA GLU A 100 12.24 11.64 16.02
C GLU A 100 12.61 11.17 17.43
N THR A 101 11.91 11.71 18.45
CA THR A 101 12.13 11.34 19.85
C THR A 101 11.80 9.87 20.09
N ALA A 102 10.72 9.37 19.48
CA ALA A 102 10.34 7.97 19.59
C ALA A 102 11.38 7.02 18.98
N VAL A 103 11.90 7.35 17.78
CA VAL A 103 12.98 6.58 17.13
C VAL A 103 14.24 6.58 17.99
N LEU A 104 14.66 7.73 18.50
CA LEU A 104 15.83 7.82 19.38
C LEU A 104 15.64 7.04 20.69
N LYS A 105 14.43 7.07 21.27
CA LYS A 105 14.09 6.31 22.47
C LYS A 105 14.16 4.80 22.22
N MET A 106 13.60 4.32 21.11
CA MET A 106 13.70 2.91 20.71
C MET A 106 15.14 2.50 20.43
N ALA A 107 15.91 3.33 19.74
CA ALA A 107 17.32 3.07 19.44
C ALA A 107 18.15 2.96 20.74
N SER A 108 17.95 3.90 21.67
CA SER A 108 18.64 3.92 22.98
C SER A 108 18.33 2.67 23.80
N PHE A 109 17.06 2.26 23.79
CA PHE A 109 16.62 1.04 24.45
C PHE A 109 17.23 -0.23 23.82
N LEU A 110 17.33 -0.28 22.48
CA LEU A 110 17.90 -1.42 21.76
C LEU A 110 19.41 -1.52 21.95
N ASP A 111 20.14 -0.42 21.81
CA ASP A 111 21.58 -0.31 22.07
C ASP A 111 22.01 1.16 21.89
N GLU A 112 22.47 1.80 22.97
CA GLU A 112 22.87 3.20 22.95
C GLU A 112 24.04 3.46 21.99
N GLU A 113 25.08 2.63 22.03
CA GLU A 113 26.29 2.84 21.23
C GLU A 113 26.10 2.40 19.78
N LYS A 114 25.36 1.31 19.56
CA LYS A 114 25.19 0.74 18.22
C LYS A 114 24.08 1.42 17.42
N PHE A 115 23.00 1.87 18.06
CA PHE A 115 21.84 2.43 17.35
C PHE A 115 21.60 3.90 17.68
N ALA A 116 21.59 4.31 18.95
CA ALA A 116 21.21 5.68 19.30
C ALA A 116 22.27 6.71 18.90
N LYS A 117 23.53 6.47 19.27
CA LYS A 117 24.64 7.37 19.00
C LYS A 117 24.84 7.63 17.50
N PRO A 118 24.83 6.63 16.60
CA PRO A 118 24.87 6.91 15.15
C PRO A 118 23.69 7.72 14.64
N LEU A 119 22.52 7.67 15.26
CA LEU A 119 21.38 8.51 14.85
C LEU A 119 21.49 9.93 15.39
N LYS A 120 22.11 10.12 16.57
CA LYS A 120 22.37 11.44 17.17
C LYS A 120 23.51 12.17 16.48
N ASP A 121 24.60 11.46 16.17
CA ASP A 121 25.82 12.03 15.59
C ASP A 121 25.67 12.35 14.10
N TYR A 122 24.75 11.65 13.40
CA TYR A 122 24.55 11.74 11.96
C TYR A 122 23.07 12.01 11.62
N PRO A 123 22.64 13.29 11.56
CA PRO A 123 21.25 13.68 11.30
C PRO A 123 20.66 13.10 10.00
N GLU A 124 21.49 12.82 9.00
CA GLU A 124 21.07 12.20 7.75
C GLU A 124 20.56 10.76 7.95
N LYS A 125 21.14 10.01 8.89
CA LYS A 125 20.69 8.65 9.19
C LYS A 125 19.33 8.67 9.88
N LEU A 126 19.14 9.59 10.82
CA LEU A 126 17.86 9.82 11.47
C LEU A 126 16.79 10.25 10.46
N SER A 127 17.13 11.18 9.56
CA SER A 127 16.23 11.61 8.48
C SER A 127 15.85 10.44 7.56
N ASN A 128 16.78 9.56 7.21
CA ASN A 128 16.50 8.39 6.39
C ASN A 128 15.56 7.40 7.10
N VAL A 129 15.81 7.09 8.37
CA VAL A 129 14.93 6.24 9.17
C VAL A 129 13.53 6.83 9.26
N LEU A 130 13.42 8.13 9.52
CA LEU A 130 12.13 8.83 9.58
C LEU A 130 11.40 8.75 8.25
N LYS A 131 12.07 9.06 7.13
CA LYS A 131 11.49 8.98 5.78
C LYS A 131 10.99 7.58 5.45
N SER A 132 11.78 6.54 5.74
CA SER A 132 11.38 5.14 5.50
C SER A 132 10.27 4.65 6.43
N SER A 133 9.99 5.35 7.52
CA SER A 133 9.00 4.96 8.54
C SER A 133 7.67 5.74 8.44
N VAL A 134 7.54 6.71 7.53
CA VAL A 134 6.30 7.47 7.36
C VAL A 134 5.21 6.59 6.74
N VAL A 135 3.99 6.66 7.27
CA VAL A 135 2.81 5.92 6.78
C VAL A 135 2.54 6.20 5.29
N GLU A 136 2.87 7.39 4.81
CA GLU A 136 2.76 7.80 3.40
C GLU A 136 3.78 7.08 2.50
N VAL A 137 4.92 6.66 3.04
CA VAL A 137 5.98 5.88 2.35
C VAL A 137 5.75 4.37 2.47
N LEU A 138 5.01 3.94 3.52
CA LEU A 138 4.41 2.61 3.60
C LEU A 138 3.21 2.55 2.64
N VAL A 139 3.55 2.27 1.37
CA VAL A 139 2.77 2.15 0.11
C VAL A 139 1.34 1.59 0.18
N VAL A 140 0.84 1.15 1.33
CA VAL A 140 -0.50 0.60 1.52
C VAL A 140 -1.59 1.67 1.45
N ALA A 141 -1.37 2.90 1.93
CA ALA A 141 -2.44 3.92 1.95
C ALA A 141 -2.85 4.40 0.54
N PRO A 142 -1.94 4.74 -0.39
CA PRO A 142 -2.31 5.06 -1.77
C PRO A 142 -2.88 3.85 -2.53
N ILE A 143 -2.40 2.63 -2.25
CA ILE A 143 -2.88 1.40 -2.90
C ILE A 143 -4.30 1.05 -2.44
N LEU A 144 -4.56 1.07 -1.13
CA LEU A 144 -5.91 0.83 -0.59
C LEU A 144 -6.88 1.93 -1.00
N TRP A 145 -6.43 3.18 -1.05
CA TRP A 145 -7.24 4.26 -1.59
C TRP A 145 -7.56 4.00 -3.05
N ASN A 146 -6.56 3.74 -3.91
CA ASN A 146 -6.77 3.44 -5.33
C ASN A 146 -7.71 2.25 -5.58
N ILE A 147 -7.74 1.25 -4.70
CA ILE A 147 -8.72 0.15 -4.75
C ILE A 147 -10.12 0.65 -4.40
N TYR A 148 -10.27 1.47 -3.35
CA TYR A 148 -11.54 2.00 -2.88
C TYR A 148 -12.18 3.00 -3.86
N ILE A 149 -11.39 3.89 -4.44
CA ILE A 149 -11.82 4.91 -5.41
C ILE A 149 -11.67 4.45 -6.87
N LYS A 150 -11.37 3.17 -7.12
CA LYS A 150 -11.25 2.60 -8.48
C LYS A 150 -12.49 2.87 -9.32
N ALA A 151 -13.68 2.84 -8.71
CA ALA A 151 -14.94 3.16 -9.38
C ALA A 151 -14.97 4.60 -9.93
N ILE A 152 -14.29 5.54 -9.27
CA ILE A 152 -14.16 6.95 -9.70
C ILE A 152 -13.09 7.05 -10.79
N LEU A 153 -11.95 6.36 -10.64
CA LEU A 153 -10.89 6.35 -11.66
C LEU A 153 -11.35 5.74 -12.98
N ASN A 154 -12.29 4.79 -12.95
CA ASN A 154 -12.93 4.21 -14.14
C ASN A 154 -13.82 5.20 -14.92
N LEU A 155 -14.08 6.41 -14.39
CA LEU A 155 -14.79 7.46 -15.11
C LEU A 155 -13.91 8.21 -16.11
N ASN A 156 -12.60 7.92 -16.14
CA ASN A 156 -11.63 8.49 -17.06
C ASN A 156 -11.97 8.18 -18.52
N ASN A 157 -11.73 9.16 -19.38
CA ASN A 157 -11.85 9.02 -20.84
C ASN A 157 -10.91 10.02 -21.54
N ASP A 158 -10.88 10.01 -22.86
CA ASP A 158 -9.97 10.85 -23.67
C ASP A 158 -10.13 12.37 -23.42
N GLN A 159 -11.22 12.80 -22.79
CA GLN A 159 -11.53 14.21 -22.53
C GLN A 159 -11.45 14.59 -21.04
N HIS A 160 -11.37 13.61 -20.14
CA HIS A 160 -11.44 13.82 -18.69
C HIS A 160 -10.47 12.90 -17.98
N TYR A 161 -9.58 13.49 -17.19
CA TYR A 161 -8.55 12.77 -16.47
C TYR A 161 -8.72 12.99 -14.96
N ILE A 162 -8.95 11.91 -14.24
CA ILE A 162 -9.08 11.86 -12.79
C ILE A 162 -7.92 11.02 -12.27
N GLN A 163 -7.19 11.59 -11.32
CA GLN A 163 -6.12 10.92 -10.63
C GLN A 163 -6.26 11.15 -9.15
N ALA A 164 -5.96 10.14 -8.35
CA ALA A 164 -5.94 10.28 -6.91
C ALA A 164 -4.54 10.08 -6.34
N PHE A 165 -4.32 10.74 -5.21
CA PHE A 165 -3.08 10.73 -4.45
C PHE A 165 -3.42 10.75 -2.97
N ALA A 166 -3.30 9.59 -2.29
CA ALA A 166 -3.82 9.44 -0.93
C ALA A 166 -5.26 9.98 -0.84
N ASP A 167 -5.60 10.87 0.08
CA ASP A 167 -6.94 11.44 0.25
C ASP A 167 -7.34 12.53 -0.77
N ASP A 168 -6.43 12.97 -1.64
CA ASP A 168 -6.68 14.01 -2.64
C ASP A 168 -7.11 13.45 -4.01
N LEU A 169 -8.01 14.17 -4.68
CA LEU A 169 -8.46 13.88 -6.05
C LEU A 169 -8.18 15.07 -6.98
N ALA A 170 -7.39 14.82 -8.03
CA ALA A 170 -7.14 15.77 -9.10
C ALA A 170 -8.07 15.46 -10.30
N LEU A 171 -8.77 16.49 -10.78
CA LEU A 171 -9.61 16.44 -11.98
C LEU A 171 -9.06 17.40 -13.05
N GLY A 172 -8.73 16.85 -14.21
CA GLY A 172 -8.42 17.58 -15.42
C GLY A 172 -9.55 17.47 -16.45
N THR A 173 -10.00 18.61 -16.95
CA THR A 173 -11.03 18.70 -18.00
C THR A 173 -10.64 19.76 -19.02
N ALA A 174 -11.03 19.55 -20.27
CA ALA A 174 -10.83 20.51 -21.35
C ALA A 174 -12.18 20.95 -21.98
N GLY A 175 -12.15 22.09 -22.67
CA GLY A 175 -13.28 22.59 -23.45
C GLY A 175 -12.79 23.59 -24.50
N GLY A 176 -13.42 23.61 -25.68
CA GLY A 176 -13.10 24.55 -26.75
C GLY A 176 -13.57 25.97 -26.45
N THR A 177 -14.58 26.12 -25.59
CA THR A 177 -15.04 27.43 -25.08
C THR A 177 -15.09 27.45 -23.56
N ARG A 178 -15.13 28.64 -22.95
CA ARG A 178 -15.31 28.79 -21.49
C ARG A 178 -16.60 28.10 -21.01
N ARG A 179 -17.72 28.29 -21.72
CA ARG A 179 -19.02 27.71 -21.35
C ARG A 179 -18.99 26.19 -21.41
N GLU A 180 -18.32 25.65 -22.43
CA GLU A 180 -18.10 24.22 -22.57
C GLU A 180 -17.21 23.67 -21.47
N LEU A 181 -16.11 24.37 -21.13
CA LEU A 181 -15.26 24.01 -19.98
C LEU A 181 -16.07 23.99 -18.68
N GLU A 182 -16.85 25.04 -18.39
CA GLU A 182 -17.73 25.07 -17.21
C GLU A 182 -18.73 23.92 -17.20
N SER A 183 -19.39 23.64 -18.34
CA SER A 183 -20.35 22.56 -18.47
C SER A 183 -19.70 21.19 -18.23
N ASN A 184 -18.55 20.93 -18.86
CA ASN A 184 -17.82 19.66 -18.77
C ASN A 184 -17.31 19.44 -17.35
N THR A 185 -16.67 20.44 -16.74
CA THR A 185 -16.16 20.36 -15.37
C THR A 185 -17.30 20.15 -14.37
N ASN A 186 -18.39 20.93 -14.46
CA ASN A 186 -19.50 20.82 -13.51
C ASN A 186 -20.25 19.48 -13.63
N CYS A 187 -20.51 19.01 -14.86
CA CYS A 187 -21.09 17.70 -15.08
C CYS A 187 -20.22 16.59 -14.46
N ARG A 188 -18.90 16.69 -14.60
CA ARG A 188 -17.98 15.71 -14.05
C ARG A 188 -17.88 15.77 -12.52
N LEU A 189 -17.85 16.97 -11.94
CA LEU A 189 -17.88 17.16 -10.49
C LEU A 189 -19.16 16.58 -9.87
N HIS A 190 -20.30 16.73 -10.53
CA HIS A 190 -21.55 16.09 -10.12
C HIS A 190 -21.46 14.56 -10.14
N LEU A 191 -20.93 13.98 -11.23
CA LEU A 191 -20.78 12.52 -11.33
C LEU A 191 -19.81 11.95 -10.28
N ILE A 192 -18.69 12.64 -10.02
CA ILE A 192 -17.74 12.28 -8.97
C ILE A 192 -18.43 12.33 -7.60
N TYR A 193 -19.21 13.37 -7.35
CA TYR A 193 -19.96 13.52 -6.10
C TYR A 193 -20.95 12.37 -5.88
N ASP A 194 -21.74 12.01 -6.88
CA ASP A 194 -22.71 10.90 -6.79
C ASP A 194 -21.99 9.56 -6.49
N LYS A 195 -20.86 9.31 -7.16
CA LYS A 195 -20.04 8.12 -6.91
C LYS A 195 -19.39 8.11 -5.54
N LEU A 196 -18.98 9.26 -5.02
CA LEU A 196 -18.48 9.36 -3.65
C LEU A 196 -19.57 9.10 -2.62
N GLN A 197 -20.80 9.55 -2.86
CA GLN A 197 -21.95 9.23 -2.01
C GLN A 197 -22.27 7.73 -1.99
N GLU A 198 -22.22 7.05 -3.15
CA GLU A 198 -22.33 5.58 -3.23
C GLU A 198 -21.25 4.89 -2.37
N LEU A 199 -20.04 5.44 -2.36
CA LEU A 199 -18.90 4.97 -1.56
C LEU A 199 -18.90 5.50 -0.11
N LYS A 200 -19.95 6.21 0.32
CA LYS A 200 -20.06 6.84 1.65
C LYS A 200 -18.88 7.76 2.00
N LEU A 201 -18.36 8.47 1.02
CA LEU A 201 -17.30 9.47 1.15
C LEU A 201 -17.86 10.87 0.94
N GLU A 202 -17.35 11.84 1.71
CA GLU A 202 -17.70 13.25 1.58
C GLU A 202 -16.50 14.09 1.16
N LEU A 203 -16.72 15.01 0.21
CA LEU A 203 -15.73 16.01 -0.19
C LEU A 203 -15.92 17.31 0.59
N SER A 204 -14.83 17.81 1.14
CA SER A 204 -14.81 19.14 1.76
C SER A 204 -14.70 20.22 0.68
N VAL A 205 -15.83 20.74 0.21
CA VAL A 205 -15.87 21.77 -0.86
C VAL A 205 -14.99 22.99 -0.54
N ASP A 206 -14.90 23.37 0.73
CA ASP A 206 -14.13 24.54 1.17
C ASP A 206 -12.60 24.34 1.03
N LYS A 207 -12.15 23.09 0.90
CA LYS A 207 -10.75 22.72 0.64
C LYS A 207 -10.46 22.54 -0.84
N CYS A 208 -11.48 22.40 -1.69
CA CYS A 208 -11.29 22.27 -3.13
C CYS A 208 -10.69 23.56 -3.71
N GLN A 209 -9.63 23.40 -4.50
CA GLN A 209 -8.99 24.50 -5.21
C GLN A 209 -8.99 24.19 -6.70
N GLY A 210 -9.31 25.20 -7.51
CA GLY A 210 -9.29 25.09 -8.96
C GLY A 210 -8.31 26.07 -9.60
N ILE A 211 -7.76 25.69 -10.73
CA ILE A 211 -7.07 26.58 -11.66
C ILE A 211 -7.70 26.42 -13.03
N ALA A 212 -7.88 27.52 -13.74
CA ALA A 212 -8.43 27.52 -15.09
C ALA A 212 -7.45 28.23 -16.02
N ILE A 213 -6.91 27.48 -16.98
CA ILE A 213 -5.85 27.93 -17.88
C ILE A 213 -6.41 27.98 -19.30
N ARG A 214 -6.17 29.08 -20.01
CA ARG A 214 -6.49 29.22 -21.43
C ARG A 214 -5.25 28.91 -22.27
N SER A 215 -5.43 28.20 -23.39
CA SER A 215 -4.34 28.01 -24.35
C SER A 215 -3.81 29.35 -24.89
N TYR A 216 -2.48 29.44 -24.98
CA TYR A 216 -1.76 30.57 -25.57
C TYR A 216 -1.91 30.63 -27.10
N GLN A 217 -2.42 29.55 -27.69
CA GLN A 217 -2.69 29.39 -29.12
C GLN A 217 -4.14 28.97 -29.33
N ASN A 218 -4.84 29.62 -30.25
CA ASN A 218 -6.19 29.22 -30.64
C ASN A 218 -6.16 27.99 -31.57
N SER A 219 -7.32 27.42 -31.94
CA SER A 219 -7.43 26.29 -32.89
C SER A 219 -6.69 26.52 -34.21
N ASN A 220 -6.57 27.79 -34.62
CA ASN A 220 -5.85 28.22 -35.83
C ASN A 220 -4.36 28.53 -35.56
N HIS A 221 -3.81 28.09 -34.42
CA HIS A 221 -2.42 28.28 -33.99
C HIS A 221 -1.96 29.75 -33.83
N GLN A 222 -2.89 30.70 -33.86
CA GLN A 222 -2.63 32.12 -33.64
C GLN A 222 -2.45 32.41 -32.13
N ARG A 223 -1.46 33.25 -31.80
CA ARG A 223 -1.17 33.67 -30.42
C ARG A 223 -2.31 34.53 -29.86
N THR A 224 -2.88 34.11 -28.74
CA THR A 224 -4.03 34.77 -28.10
C THR A 224 -3.62 35.91 -27.16
N GLY A 225 -2.33 35.98 -26.78
CA GLY A 225 -1.75 37.05 -25.96
C GLY A 225 -2.12 37.02 -24.47
N GLN A 226 -3.00 36.12 -24.03
CA GLN A 226 -3.45 35.99 -22.64
C GLN A 226 -3.75 34.51 -22.29
N SER A 227 -3.13 34.00 -21.21
CA SER A 227 -3.39 32.65 -20.65
C SER A 227 -4.48 32.62 -19.58
N VAL A 228 -4.99 33.80 -19.20
CA VAL A 228 -6.00 33.99 -18.15
C VAL A 228 -7.34 34.32 -18.80
N PHE A 229 -8.42 33.82 -18.22
CA PHE A 229 -9.77 34.21 -18.62
C PHE A 229 -10.08 35.62 -18.12
N ASN A 230 -10.64 36.49 -18.97
CA ASN A 230 -11.16 37.80 -18.55
C ASN A 230 -12.24 37.69 -17.46
N TRP A 231 -12.93 36.56 -17.44
CA TRP A 231 -13.92 36.19 -16.44
C TRP A 231 -13.70 34.71 -16.10
N SER A 232 -13.26 34.44 -14.88
CA SER A 232 -12.94 33.08 -14.44
C SER A 232 -14.15 32.16 -14.52
N PRO A 233 -13.97 30.90 -14.95
CA PRO A 233 -15.06 29.96 -15.00
C PRO A 233 -15.60 29.62 -13.60
N CYS A 234 -16.91 29.37 -13.52
CA CYS A 234 -17.57 29.02 -12.26
C CYS A 234 -17.75 27.50 -12.15
N PHE A 235 -16.94 26.87 -11.29
CA PHE A 235 -17.08 25.45 -10.97
C PHE A 235 -17.87 25.28 -9.68
N LYS A 236 -18.84 24.36 -9.68
CA LYS A 236 -19.73 24.09 -8.56
C LYS A 236 -19.66 22.63 -8.16
N LEU A 237 -19.55 22.39 -6.86
CA LEU A 237 -19.66 21.07 -6.25
C LEU A 237 -20.76 21.16 -5.20
N ASN A 238 -21.81 20.36 -5.35
CA ASN A 238 -22.98 20.38 -4.48
C ASN A 238 -23.59 21.79 -4.31
N GLY A 239 -23.75 22.52 -5.40
CA GLY A 239 -24.31 23.88 -5.41
C GLY A 239 -23.40 24.98 -4.86
N LYS A 240 -22.27 24.64 -4.23
CA LYS A 240 -21.25 25.59 -3.73
C LYS A 240 -20.16 25.83 -4.77
N SER A 241 -19.75 27.09 -4.93
CA SER A 241 -18.68 27.46 -5.87
C SER A 241 -17.29 27.11 -5.32
N ILE A 242 -16.46 26.48 -6.15
CA ILE A 242 -15.05 26.17 -5.85
C ILE A 242 -14.20 27.44 -6.05
N ARG A 243 -13.21 27.65 -5.18
CA ARG A 243 -12.30 28.80 -5.28
C ARG A 243 -11.31 28.60 -6.42
N ILE A 244 -11.39 29.45 -7.44
CA ILE A 244 -10.43 29.48 -8.56
C ILE A 244 -9.27 30.44 -8.23
N ARG A 245 -8.03 29.98 -8.42
CA ARG A 245 -6.81 30.77 -8.22
C ARG A 245 -6.01 30.86 -9.51
N ASN A 246 -5.09 31.84 -9.56
CA ASN A 246 -4.15 32.01 -10.67
C ASN A 246 -2.90 31.12 -10.56
N ALA A 247 -2.69 30.53 -9.38
CA ALA A 247 -1.63 29.57 -9.11
C ALA A 247 -2.09 28.60 -8.01
N LEU A 248 -1.63 27.35 -8.11
CA LEU A 248 -1.88 26.27 -7.18
C LEU A 248 -0.57 25.56 -6.86
N LYS A 249 -0.30 25.27 -5.59
CA LYS A 249 0.78 24.35 -5.22
C LYS A 249 0.18 22.96 -5.01
N TYR A 250 0.57 22.01 -5.86
CA TYR A 250 0.10 20.62 -5.79
C TYR A 250 1.29 19.66 -5.76
N LEU A 251 1.37 18.79 -4.75
CA LEU A 251 2.48 17.85 -4.54
C LEU A 251 3.87 18.50 -4.65
N GLY A 252 4.02 19.71 -4.11
CA GLY A 252 5.28 20.47 -4.13
C GLY A 252 5.53 21.29 -5.40
N ILE A 253 4.71 21.13 -6.45
CA ILE A 253 4.85 21.84 -7.73
C ILE A 253 3.93 23.05 -7.75
N ASN A 254 4.47 24.21 -8.12
CA ASN A 254 3.68 25.41 -8.39
C ASN A 254 3.14 25.34 -9.83
N ILE A 255 1.84 25.13 -9.97
CA ILE A 255 1.10 25.18 -11.23
C ILE A 255 0.55 26.59 -11.35
N ASP A 256 1.00 27.34 -12.33
CA ASP A 256 0.52 28.69 -12.61
C ASP A 256 0.16 28.89 -14.09
N ASN A 257 -0.40 30.06 -14.38
CA ASN A 257 -0.82 30.46 -15.72
C ASN A 257 0.35 30.85 -16.66
N SER A 258 1.61 30.75 -16.20
CA SER A 258 2.79 31.11 -17.00
C SER A 258 3.37 29.93 -17.80
N LEU A 259 3.02 28.70 -17.43
CA LEU A 259 3.51 27.49 -18.09
C LEU A 259 2.64 27.10 -19.30
N PRO A 260 3.22 26.73 -20.46
CA PRO A 260 2.47 26.18 -21.58
C PRO A 260 1.79 24.84 -21.20
N MET A 261 0.52 24.65 -21.58
CA MET A 261 -0.28 23.46 -21.27
C MET A 261 0.42 22.14 -21.67
N ALA A 262 1.18 22.14 -22.77
CA ALA A 262 1.98 21.00 -23.21
C ALA A 262 3.13 20.65 -22.24
N PHE A 263 3.76 21.64 -21.61
CA PHE A 263 4.84 21.43 -20.64
C PHE A 263 4.32 20.87 -19.31
N GLN A 264 3.13 21.29 -18.88
CA GLN A 264 2.52 20.77 -17.64
C GLN A 264 2.07 19.31 -17.79
N ILE A 265 1.45 18.95 -18.91
CA ILE A 265 1.08 17.56 -19.21
C ILE A 265 2.34 16.69 -19.34
N PHE A 266 3.37 17.19 -20.05
CA PHE A 266 4.65 16.49 -20.19
C PHE A 266 5.35 16.29 -18.84
N LEU A 267 5.38 17.29 -17.96
CA LEU A 267 5.99 17.20 -16.63
C LEU A 267 5.26 16.18 -15.73
N VAL A 268 3.93 16.17 -15.77
CA VAL A 268 3.11 15.18 -15.05
C VAL A 268 3.33 13.78 -15.63
N LEU A 269 3.40 13.62 -16.96
CA LEU A 269 3.72 12.34 -17.60
C LEU A 269 5.13 11.83 -17.24
N LEU A 270 6.11 12.73 -17.14
CA LEU A 270 7.50 12.40 -16.82
C LEU A 270 7.65 11.97 -15.35
N LEU A 271 6.89 12.59 -14.45
CA LEU A 271 6.78 12.17 -13.05
C LEU A 271 6.08 10.81 -12.91
N LEU A 272 5.04 10.55 -13.70
CA LEU A 272 4.36 9.25 -13.75
C LEU A 272 5.30 8.14 -14.27
N LEU A 273 6.06 8.41 -15.32
CA LEU A 273 7.06 7.48 -15.86
C LEU A 273 8.21 7.22 -14.89
N ASN A 274 8.66 8.23 -14.14
CA ASN A 274 9.69 8.05 -13.11
C ASN A 274 9.17 7.26 -11.90
N ALA A 275 7.93 7.49 -11.47
CA ALA A 275 7.30 6.74 -10.39
C ALA A 275 7.08 5.25 -10.78
N LEU A 276 6.68 4.98 -12.03
CA LEU A 276 6.62 3.64 -12.61
C LEU A 276 8.00 2.98 -12.70
N ARG A 277 9.03 3.71 -13.16
CA ARG A 277 10.41 3.19 -13.24
C ARG A 277 11.01 2.86 -11.88
N THR A 278 10.77 3.69 -10.85
CA THR A 278 11.21 3.37 -9.48
C THR A 278 10.44 2.19 -8.89
N PHE A 279 9.19 1.99 -9.32
CA PHE A 279 8.38 0.83 -8.93
C PHE A 279 8.88 -0.46 -9.60
N ASP A 280 9.09 -0.45 -10.92
CA ASP A 280 9.62 -1.60 -11.66
C ASP A 280 11.04 -1.95 -11.21
N ALA A 281 11.87 -0.97 -10.89
CA ALA A 281 13.21 -1.20 -10.33
C ALA A 281 13.16 -1.84 -8.93
N ALA A 282 12.23 -1.41 -8.06
CA ALA A 282 12.05 -1.98 -6.73
C ALA A 282 11.48 -3.42 -6.79
N VAL A 283 10.57 -3.69 -7.73
CA VAL A 283 10.03 -5.03 -7.97
C VAL A 283 11.10 -5.94 -8.59
N ALA A 284 11.91 -5.43 -9.51
CA ALA A 284 13.03 -6.16 -10.11
C ALA A 284 14.15 -6.47 -9.09
N GLU A 285 14.42 -5.57 -8.12
CA GLU A 285 15.36 -5.84 -7.03
C GLU A 285 14.88 -7.00 -6.15
N ILE A 286 13.58 -7.04 -5.81
CA ILE A 286 12.95 -8.12 -5.04
C ILE A 286 12.98 -9.47 -5.79
N ASP A 287 12.89 -9.44 -7.12
CA ASP A 287 12.92 -10.64 -7.95
C ASP A 287 14.35 -11.06 -8.38
N SER A 288 15.36 -10.22 -8.17
CA SER A 288 16.73 -10.51 -8.62
C SER A 288 17.52 -11.46 -7.71
N ASP A 289 17.21 -11.52 -6.41
CA ASP A 289 17.96 -12.34 -5.44
C ASP A 289 17.33 -13.74 -5.26
N PRO A 290 18.01 -14.82 -5.68
CA PRO A 290 17.53 -16.20 -5.50
C PRO A 290 17.23 -16.56 -4.05
N ALA A 291 17.95 -15.99 -3.09
CA ALA A 291 17.76 -16.26 -1.66
C ALA A 291 16.46 -15.65 -1.14
N VAL A 292 16.16 -14.40 -1.53
CA VAL A 292 14.89 -13.73 -1.16
C VAL A 292 13.70 -14.46 -1.76
N ARG A 293 13.84 -14.92 -3.00
CA ARG A 293 12.82 -15.70 -3.70
C ARG A 293 12.53 -17.05 -3.02
N TRP A 294 13.58 -17.75 -2.59
CA TRP A 294 13.45 -19.00 -1.83
C TRP A 294 12.73 -18.80 -0.49
N GLU A 295 13.09 -17.75 0.25
CA GLU A 295 12.42 -17.43 1.52
C GLU A 295 10.95 -17.06 1.33
N ASN A 296 10.62 -16.29 0.29
CA ASN A 296 9.24 -15.96 -0.04
C ASN A 296 8.43 -17.20 -0.44
N PHE A 297 9.01 -18.13 -1.19
CA PHE A 297 8.37 -19.41 -1.51
C PHE A 297 8.08 -20.23 -0.24
N LYS A 298 9.08 -20.39 0.65
CA LYS A 298 8.89 -21.08 1.93
C LYS A 298 7.80 -20.42 2.77
N LYS A 299 7.76 -19.08 2.83
CA LYS A 299 6.74 -18.33 3.57
C LYS A 299 5.35 -18.50 2.99
N THR A 300 5.22 -18.46 1.66
CA THR A 300 3.93 -18.56 0.95
C THR A 300 3.29 -19.93 1.14
N TYR A 301 4.10 -20.99 1.13
CA TYR A 301 3.63 -22.37 1.26
C TYR A 301 3.90 -22.99 2.65
N GLN A 302 4.29 -22.16 3.63
CA GLN A 302 4.55 -22.56 5.02
C GLN A 302 5.50 -23.76 5.14
N LYS A 303 6.59 -23.75 4.38
CA LYS A 303 7.55 -24.85 4.29
C LYS A 303 8.64 -24.73 5.36
N ILE A 304 8.97 -25.85 5.97
CA ILE A 304 10.06 -26.02 6.93
C ILE A 304 10.87 -27.21 6.46
N TYR A 305 12.18 -27.04 6.34
CA TYR A 305 13.10 -28.08 5.90
C TYR A 305 14.26 -28.18 6.88
N ASP A 306 14.83 -29.37 6.95
CA ASP A 306 16.01 -29.66 7.75
C ASP A 306 17.24 -29.15 7.00
N ALA A 307 18.32 -28.80 7.71
CA ALA A 307 19.50 -28.16 7.11
C ALA A 307 20.16 -29.01 6.00
N GLU A 308 20.05 -30.34 6.07
CA GLU A 308 20.56 -31.26 5.05
C GLU A 308 19.68 -31.31 3.80
N GLU A 309 18.36 -31.15 3.94
CA GLU A 309 17.41 -31.17 2.82
C GLU A 309 17.26 -29.81 2.15
N GLU A 310 17.43 -28.72 2.91
CA GLU A 310 17.16 -27.35 2.46
C GLU A 310 17.96 -26.96 1.23
N GLU A 311 19.24 -27.32 1.17
CA GLU A 311 20.11 -27.01 0.04
C GLU A 311 19.68 -27.74 -1.24
N MET A 312 19.23 -29.00 -1.12
CA MET A 312 18.74 -29.79 -2.25
C MET A 312 17.40 -29.24 -2.76
N ARG A 313 16.49 -28.93 -1.84
CA ARG A 313 15.16 -28.37 -2.16
C ARG A 313 15.26 -26.97 -2.78
N ARG A 314 16.19 -26.14 -2.29
CA ARG A 314 16.49 -24.83 -2.85
C ARG A 314 16.98 -24.93 -4.30
N LYS A 315 17.90 -25.85 -4.60
CA LYS A 315 18.38 -26.08 -5.97
C LYS A 315 17.27 -26.53 -6.92
N ASN A 316 16.39 -27.43 -6.48
CA ASN A 316 15.25 -27.87 -7.28
C ASN A 316 14.28 -26.73 -7.55
N PHE A 317 14.01 -25.91 -6.53
CA PHE A 317 13.17 -24.72 -6.67
C PHE A 317 13.77 -23.72 -7.66
N GLU A 318 15.06 -23.43 -7.58
CA GLU A 318 15.75 -22.55 -8.52
C GLU A 318 15.68 -23.08 -9.96
N GLU A 319 15.83 -24.39 -10.15
CA GLU A 319 15.73 -25.00 -11.47
C GLU A 319 14.31 -24.97 -12.03
N ASN A 320 13.30 -25.27 -11.20
CA ASN A 320 11.89 -25.18 -11.60
C ASN A 320 11.48 -23.73 -11.86
N TYR A 321 11.99 -22.78 -11.07
CA TYR A 321 11.80 -21.36 -11.33
C TYR A 321 12.33 -20.97 -12.70
N ARG A 322 13.54 -21.40 -13.05
CA ARG A 322 14.12 -21.13 -14.36
C ARG A 322 13.25 -21.66 -15.50
N LYS A 323 12.76 -22.91 -15.38
CA LYS A 323 11.87 -23.53 -16.37
C LYS A 323 10.56 -22.76 -16.55
N ILE A 324 9.95 -22.33 -15.45
CA ILE A 324 8.72 -21.53 -15.45
C ILE A 324 8.97 -20.15 -16.06
N SER A 325 10.06 -19.49 -15.69
CA SER A 325 10.45 -18.19 -16.23
C SER A 325 10.69 -18.24 -17.74
N GLU A 326 11.44 -19.24 -18.23
CA GLU A 326 11.69 -19.44 -19.67
C GLU A 326 10.41 -19.79 -20.44
N HIS A 327 9.47 -20.51 -19.82
CA HIS A 327 8.17 -20.77 -20.41
C HIS A 327 7.33 -19.50 -20.51
N ASN A 328 7.22 -18.73 -19.42
CA ASN A 328 6.40 -17.53 -19.37
C ASN A 328 6.97 -16.42 -20.27
N GLN A 329 8.29 -16.33 -20.42
CA GLN A 329 8.92 -15.47 -21.41
C GLN A 329 8.50 -15.84 -22.85
N ARG A 330 8.41 -17.14 -23.16
CA ARG A 330 7.90 -17.61 -24.46
C ARG A 330 6.40 -17.36 -24.63
N TYR A 331 5.61 -17.41 -23.55
CA TYR A 331 4.20 -17.01 -23.55
C TYR A 331 4.03 -15.51 -23.87
N GLU A 332 4.79 -14.63 -23.24
CA GLU A 332 4.80 -13.19 -23.53
C GLU A 332 5.19 -12.89 -24.98
N GLN A 333 6.03 -13.73 -25.58
CA GLN A 333 6.42 -13.68 -26.99
C GLN A 333 5.39 -14.35 -27.93
N GLY A 334 4.25 -14.82 -27.42
CA GLY A 334 3.19 -15.47 -28.18
C GLY A 334 3.51 -16.89 -28.68
N MET A 335 4.62 -17.48 -28.24
CA MET A 335 5.09 -18.82 -28.64
C MET A 335 4.50 -19.95 -27.79
N GLN A 336 3.82 -19.63 -26.69
CA GLN A 336 3.09 -20.57 -25.84
C GLN A 336 1.67 -20.05 -25.62
N SER A 337 0.70 -20.94 -25.41
CA SER A 337 -0.72 -20.58 -25.28
C SER A 337 -1.20 -20.40 -23.85
N PHE A 338 -0.35 -20.68 -22.87
CA PHE A 338 -0.70 -20.64 -21.45
C PHE A 338 0.45 -20.11 -20.61
N HIS A 339 0.15 -19.72 -19.38
CA HIS A 339 1.11 -19.21 -18.40
C HIS A 339 1.27 -20.23 -17.26
N LEU A 340 2.50 -20.44 -16.80
CA LEU A 340 2.82 -21.34 -15.69
C LEU A 340 2.94 -20.58 -14.37
N GLY A 341 2.32 -21.10 -13.31
CA GLY A 341 2.43 -20.58 -11.95
C GLY A 341 3.18 -21.53 -11.03
N PHE A 342 3.71 -20.99 -9.93
CA PHE A 342 4.27 -21.82 -8.86
C PHE A 342 3.17 -22.55 -8.11
N ASN A 343 3.48 -23.77 -7.67
CA ASN A 343 2.64 -24.55 -6.78
C ASN A 343 3.46 -25.03 -5.57
N VAL A 344 2.78 -25.67 -4.62
CA VAL A 344 3.37 -26.19 -3.37
C VAL A 344 4.45 -27.27 -3.60
N PHE A 345 4.61 -27.77 -4.82
CA PHE A 345 5.55 -28.84 -5.19
C PHE A 345 6.75 -28.31 -5.99
N ALA A 346 6.92 -26.99 -6.12
CA ALA A 346 7.97 -26.40 -6.92
C ALA A 346 9.40 -26.72 -6.43
N ASP A 347 9.56 -27.28 -5.22
CA ASP A 347 10.83 -27.71 -4.61
C ASP A 347 11.05 -29.25 -4.65
N MET A 348 10.09 -30.02 -5.17
CA MET A 348 10.08 -31.48 -5.08
C MET A 348 11.09 -32.17 -6.03
N VAL A 349 11.77 -33.20 -5.51
CA VAL A 349 12.64 -34.11 -6.25
C VAL A 349 11.78 -35.08 -7.06
N GLN A 350 12.06 -35.25 -8.36
CA GLN A 350 11.55 -36.41 -9.11
C GLN A 350 12.21 -37.67 -8.54
N ARG A 351 11.50 -38.42 -7.68
CA ARG A 351 11.97 -39.75 -7.28
C ARG A 351 11.92 -40.69 -8.48
N ASN A 352 13.01 -41.41 -8.69
CA ASN A 352 13.12 -42.48 -9.68
C ASN A 352 11.94 -43.46 -9.51
N PRO A 353 11.21 -43.81 -10.58
CA PRO A 353 9.94 -44.56 -10.51
C PRO A 353 10.07 -46.00 -9.97
N GLU A 354 11.28 -46.52 -9.77
CA GLU A 354 11.50 -47.94 -9.40
C GLU A 354 11.41 -48.24 -7.90
N THR A 355 11.35 -47.23 -7.01
CA THR A 355 11.38 -47.47 -5.55
C THR A 355 10.01 -47.47 -4.86
N CYS A 356 8.92 -47.24 -5.59
CA CYS A 356 7.57 -47.10 -5.02
C CYS A 356 6.67 -48.34 -5.21
N LEU A 357 7.24 -49.55 -5.24
CA LEU A 357 6.45 -50.78 -5.46
C LEU A 357 5.94 -51.50 -4.20
N ASN A 358 6.24 -51.04 -2.99
CA ASN A 358 6.04 -51.90 -1.81
C ASN A 358 5.09 -51.43 -0.71
N ASP A 359 4.34 -50.34 -0.83
CA ASP A 359 3.25 -50.11 0.12
C ASP A 359 2.01 -49.52 -0.56
N SER A 360 1.01 -50.38 -0.69
CA SER A 360 -0.23 -50.19 -1.42
C SER A 360 -1.21 -49.26 -0.71
N THR A 361 -1.33 -48.03 -1.21
CA THR A 361 -2.59 -47.27 -1.18
C THR A 361 -2.84 -46.67 -2.56
N ASN A 362 -3.39 -47.48 -3.46
CA ASN A 362 -3.90 -47.04 -4.75
C ASN A 362 -5.41 -46.76 -4.62
N LEU A 363 -5.76 -45.48 -4.68
CA LEU A 363 -6.87 -45.04 -5.53
C LEU A 363 -6.33 -43.88 -6.37
N ALA A 364 -5.92 -44.24 -7.59
CA ALA A 364 -5.68 -43.36 -8.71
C ALA A 364 -7.01 -42.81 -9.24
N GLY A 365 -7.00 -41.59 -9.76
CA GLY A 365 -8.12 -41.05 -10.54
C GLY A 365 -8.03 -39.53 -10.72
N ASP A 366 -7.83 -39.10 -11.97
CA ASP A 366 -7.78 -37.71 -12.42
C ASP A 366 -9.05 -36.90 -12.08
N ALA A 367 -8.88 -35.62 -11.73
CA ALA A 367 -9.91 -34.60 -11.92
C ALA A 367 -9.28 -33.22 -12.21
N ILE A 368 -9.31 -32.84 -13.49
CA ILE A 368 -9.17 -31.47 -13.97
C ILE A 368 -10.48 -30.75 -13.69
N ILE A 369 -10.47 -29.62 -12.97
CA ILE A 369 -11.56 -28.64 -13.01
C ILE A 369 -10.97 -27.29 -13.40
N ALA A 370 -11.14 -26.96 -14.69
CA ALA A 370 -11.01 -25.62 -15.22
C ALA A 370 -12.31 -24.84 -14.91
N LEU A 371 -12.19 -23.65 -14.34
CA LEU A 371 -13.30 -22.68 -14.35
C LEU A 371 -12.93 -21.50 -15.24
N ARG A 372 -13.56 -21.52 -16.41
CA ARG A 372 -13.64 -20.43 -17.39
C ARG A 372 -14.64 -19.40 -16.88
N ILE A 373 -14.25 -18.14 -16.80
CA ILE A 373 -15.21 -17.04 -16.83
C ILE A 373 -14.90 -16.24 -18.09
N ASN A 374 -15.83 -16.30 -19.05
CA ASN A 374 -15.84 -15.48 -20.26
C ASN A 374 -17.08 -14.58 -20.21
N LYS A 375 -16.84 -13.31 -20.52
CA LYS A 375 -17.70 -12.11 -20.53
C LYS A 375 -18.08 -11.52 -19.18
#